data_AF-A0A947F0L7-F1
#
_entry.id   AF-A0A947F0L7-F1
#
_cell.length_a   1.000
_cell.length_b   1.000
_cell.length_c   1.000
_cell.angle_alpha   90.00
_cell.angle_beta   90.00
_cell.angle_gamma   90.00
#
_symmetry.space_group_name_H-M   'P 1'
#
loop_
_entity.id
_entity.type
_entity.pdbx_description
1 polymer ?
#
loop_
_entity_poly.entity_id
_entity_poly.type
_entity_poly.pdbx_seq_one_letter_code
_entity_poly.pdbx_strand_id
1 'polypeptide(L)'
;MSLLQKLFKQTFIYGLATVLPRMLSFILVPLYTKVMPPGSYGEVTLIYAWFAIFNVILAYGMETAFFRFYNTSEHRKSVAGTALISIGASTLIFVVLAL
;
A
#
# COMPACT_ATOMS: atom_id res chain seq x y z
N MET A 1 7.35 -31.19 -6.24
CA MET A 1 6.09 -30.65 -5.69
C MET A 1 5.05 -30.63 -6.79
N SER A 2 3.88 -31.21 -6.57
CA SER A 2 2.78 -31.18 -7.54
C SER A 2 2.29 -29.75 -7.75
N LEU A 3 1.74 -29.44 -8.93
CA LEU A 3 1.17 -28.13 -9.28
C LEU A 3 0.14 -27.67 -8.24
N LEU A 4 -0.71 -28.60 -7.77
CA LEU A 4 -1.72 -28.35 -6.73
C LEU A 4 -1.10 -27.92 -5.39
N GLN A 5 0.01 -28.54 -4.96
CA GLN A 5 0.71 -28.11 -3.75
C GLN A 5 1.32 -26.71 -3.88
N LYS A 6 1.84 -26.34 -5.07
CA LYS A 6 2.34 -24.99 -5.31
C LYS A 6 1.22 -23.97 -5.29
N LEU A 7 0.10 -24.25 -5.95
CA LEU A 7 -1.09 -23.40 -5.95
C LEU A 7 -1.62 -23.18 -4.53
N PHE A 8 -1.80 -24.25 -3.76
CA PHE A 8 -2.30 -24.14 -2.39
C PHE A 8 -1.37 -23.30 -1.50
N LYS A 9 -0.04 -23.48 -1.60
CA LYS A 9 0.92 -22.66 -0.86
C LYS A 9 0.86 -21.19 -1.25
N GLN A 10 0.79 -20.88 -2.55
CA GLN A 10 0.69 -19.49 -3.03
C GLN A 10 -0.62 -18.85 -2.53
N THR A 11 -1.76 -19.53 -2.72
CA THR A 11 -3.06 -19.04 -2.25
C THR A 11 -3.09 -18.84 -0.74
N PHE A 12 -2.53 -19.79 0.02
CA PHE A 12 -2.45 -19.66 1.47
C PHE A 12 -1.58 -18.46 1.87
N ILE A 13 -0.39 -18.29 1.29
CA ILE A 13 0.51 -17.18 1.61
C ILE A 13 -0.10 -15.83 1.23
N TYR A 14 -0.62 -15.67 0.01
CA TYR A 14 -1.26 -14.42 -0.43
C TYR A 14 -2.57 -14.14 0.32
N GLY A 15 -3.34 -15.19 0.63
CA GLY A 15 -4.55 -15.09 1.46
C GLY A 15 -4.20 -14.64 2.88
N LEU A 16 -3.19 -15.25 3.49
CA LEU A 16 -2.72 -14.85 4.82
C LEU A 16 -2.21 -13.40 4.81
N ALA A 17 -1.40 -13.02 3.82
CA ALA A 17 -0.82 -11.68 3.71
C ALA A 17 -1.89 -10.58 3.55
N THR A 18 -3.02 -10.89 2.93
CA THR A 18 -4.13 -9.93 2.74
C THR A 18 -5.14 -9.92 3.88
N VAL A 19 -5.41 -11.08 4.49
CA VAL A 19 -6.44 -11.25 5.52
C VAL A 19 -5.92 -10.91 6.91
N LEU A 20 -4.69 -11.30 7.26
CA LEU A 20 -4.10 -11.03 8.59
C LEU A 20 -4.18 -9.55 8.98
N PRO A 21 -3.73 -8.59 8.14
CA PRO A 21 -3.81 -7.17 8.50
C PRO A 21 -5.24 -6.72 8.76
N ARG A 22 -6.21 -7.19 7.95
CA ARG A 22 -7.63 -6.85 8.13
C ARG A 22 -8.20 -7.44 9.41
N MET A 23 -7.83 -8.68 9.76
CA MET A 23 -8.24 -9.30 11.02
C MET A 23 -7.69 -8.56 12.23
N LEU A 24 -6.42 -8.13 12.17
CA LEU A 24 -5.83 -7.29 13.22
C LEU A 24 -6.59 -5.97 13.35
N SER A 25 -6.86 -5.27 12.24
CA SER A 25 -7.66 -4.06 12.26
C SER A 25 -9.05 -4.28 12.85
N PHE A 26 -9.71 -5.39 12.53
CA PHE A 26 -11.02 -5.74 13.09
C PHE A 26 -10.97 -5.96 14.60
N ILE A 27 -9.95 -6.67 15.11
CA ILE A 27 -9.75 -6.88 16.54
C ILE A 27 -9.47 -5.56 17.28
N LEU A 28 -8.84 -4.59 16.61
CA LEU A 28 -8.57 -3.29 17.18
C LEU A 28 -9.80 -2.37 17.23
N VAL A 29 -10.86 -2.62 16.44
CA VAL A 29 -12.11 -1.83 16.49
C VAL A 29 -12.68 -1.71 17.91
N PRO A 30 -12.94 -2.81 18.67
CA PRO A 30 -13.47 -2.71 20.03
C PRO A 30 -12.49 -2.03 21.00
N LEU A 31 -11.18 -2.03 20.72
CA LEU A 31 -10.21 -1.27 21.51
C LEU A 31 -10.35 0.23 21.22
N TYR A 32 -10.38 0.62 19.95
CA TYR A 32 -10.54 2.02 19.55
C TYR A 32 -11.85 2.60 20.03
N THR A 33 -12.97 1.88 19.92
CA THR A 33 -14.29 2.37 20.35
C THR A 33 -14.48 2.43 21.86
N LYS A 34 -13.69 1.69 22.66
CA LYS A 34 -13.72 1.77 24.12
C LYS A 34 -12.89 2.92 24.68
N VAL A 35 -11.78 3.26 24.04
CA VAL A 35 -10.81 4.24 24.54
C VAL A 35 -11.04 5.62 23.93
N MET A 36 -11.55 5.71 22.70
CA MET A 36 -11.80 6.98 22.03
C MET A 36 -13.17 7.57 22.37
N PRO A 37 -13.31 8.90 22.39
CA PRO A 37 -14.61 9.56 22.49
C PRO A 37 -15.55 9.16 21.35
N PRO A 38 -16.88 9.21 21.57
CA PRO A 38 -17.86 9.00 20.52
C PRO A 38 -17.61 9.96 19.34
N GLY A 39 -17.53 9.42 18.13
CA GLY A 39 -17.31 10.21 16.90
C GLY A 39 -15.87 10.28 16.39
N SER A 40 -14.86 10.19 17.28
CA SER A 40 -13.44 10.33 16.87
C SER A 40 -12.95 9.21 15.94
N TYR A 41 -13.49 7.99 16.08
CA TYR A 41 -13.18 6.89 15.16
C TYR A 41 -13.67 7.17 13.71
N GLY A 42 -14.74 7.94 13.56
CA GLY A 42 -15.27 8.37 12.27
C GLY A 42 -14.33 9.35 11.56
N GLU A 43 -13.76 10.30 12.30
CA GLU A 43 -12.77 11.24 11.77
C GLU A 43 -11.50 10.51 11.28
N VAL A 44 -11.00 9.55 12.07
CA VAL A 44 -9.85 8.72 11.67
C VAL A 44 -10.15 7.95 10.39
N THR A 45 -11.36 7.40 10.27
CA THR A 45 -11.78 6.68 9.06
C THR A 45 -11.82 7.61 7.84
N LEU A 46 -12.26 8.85 8.02
CA LEU A 46 -12.29 9.85 6.96
C LEU A 46 -10.87 10.23 6.49
N ILE A 47 -9.93 10.37 7.42
CA ILE A 47 -8.50 10.61 7.10
C ILE A 47 -7.92 9.44 6.29
N TYR A 48 -8.20 8.19 6.68
CA TYR A 48 -7.76 7.02 5.93
C TYR A 48 -8.38 6.94 4.52
N ALA A 49 -9.63 7.37 4.34
CA ALA A 49 -10.25 7.46 3.02
C ALA A 49 -9.50 8.46 2.12
N TRP A 50 -9.11 9.62 2.67
CA TRP A 50 -8.27 10.57 1.95
C TRP A 50 -6.89 10.01 1.63
N PHE A 51 -6.25 9.29 2.56
CA PHE A 51 -4.97 8.62 2.27
C PHE A 51 -5.08 7.62 1.12
N ALA A 52 -6.19 6.88 1.01
CA ALA A 52 -6.41 5.98 -0.12
C ALA A 52 -6.48 6.75 -1.46
N ILE A 53 -7.21 7.87 -1.50
CA ILE A 53 -7.30 8.73 -2.69
C ILE A 53 -5.93 9.30 -3.06
N PHE A 54 -5.21 9.87 -2.09
CA PHE A 54 -3.88 10.42 -2.31
C PHE A 54 -2.88 9.35 -2.76
N ASN A 55 -2.97 8.13 -2.22
CA ASN A 55 -2.11 7.04 -2.67
C ASN A 55 -2.31 6.74 -4.16
N VAL A 56 -3.56 6.68 -4.65
CA VAL A 56 -3.82 6.47 -6.08
C VAL A 56 -3.20 7.58 -6.94
N ILE A 57 -3.34 8.85 -6.52
CA ILE A 57 -2.83 10.00 -7.27
C ILE A 57 -1.30 10.08 -7.22
N LEU A 58 -0.71 9.99 -6.02
CA LEU A 58 0.72 10.16 -5.79
C LEU A 58 1.54 8.93 -6.18
N ALA A 59 0.95 7.73 -6.19
CA ALA A 59 1.60 6.55 -6.74
C ALA A 59 1.50 6.48 -8.26
N TYR A 60 0.46 7.07 -8.88
CA TYR A 60 0.23 7.14 -10.34
C TYR A 60 0.53 5.83 -11.11
N GLY A 61 0.30 4.67 -10.48
CA GLY A 61 0.54 3.35 -11.05
C GLY A 61 2.02 2.93 -11.12
N MET A 62 2.91 3.60 -10.39
CA MET A 62 4.35 3.32 -10.39
C MET A 62 4.72 1.92 -9.93
N GLU A 63 3.97 1.32 -9.02
CA GLU A 63 4.25 -0.04 -8.56
C GLU A 63 4.21 -1.03 -9.74
N THR A 64 3.14 -0.97 -10.55
CA THR A 64 2.99 -1.82 -11.74
C THR A 64 4.02 -1.49 -12.82
N ALA A 65 4.29 -0.19 -13.05
CA ALA A 65 5.29 0.24 -14.02
C ALA A 65 6.70 -0.22 -13.61
N PHE A 66 7.05 -0.06 -12.33
CA PHE A 66 8.31 -0.49 -11.76
C PHE A 66 8.52 -1.98 -11.94
N PHE A 67 7.57 -2.83 -11.55
CA PHE A 67 7.73 -4.28 -11.70
C PHE A 67 7.85 -4.71 -13.17
N ARG A 68 7.12 -4.06 -14.08
CA ARG A 68 7.23 -4.32 -15.51
C ARG A 68 8.63 -3.97 -16.05
N PHE A 69 9.09 -2.74 -15.83
CA PHE A 69 10.36 -2.28 -16.38
C PHE A 69 11.58 -2.87 -15.66
N TYR A 70 11.47 -3.17 -14.38
CA TYR A 70 12.53 -3.83 -13.62
C TYR A 70 12.80 -5.25 -14.11
N ASN A 71 11.76 -5.99 -14.52
CA ASN A 71 11.91 -7.36 -15.01
C ASN A 71 12.32 -7.43 -16.49
N THR A 72 12.00 -6.41 -17.30
CA THR A 72 12.28 -6.40 -18.75
C THR A 72 13.56 -5.65 -19.14
N SER A 73 14.04 -4.68 -18.35
CA SER A 73 15.21 -3.88 -18.72
C SER A 73 16.55 -4.53 -18.34
N GLU A 74 17.57 -4.35 -19.17
CA GLU A 74 18.96 -4.69 -18.83
C GLU A 74 19.54 -3.74 -17.75
N HIS A 75 19.00 -2.52 -17.65
CA HIS A 75 19.48 -1.47 -16.74
C HIS A 75 18.63 -1.34 -15.46
N ARG A 76 18.43 -2.45 -14.73
CA ARG A 76 17.57 -2.52 -13.53
C ARG A 76 17.89 -1.48 -12.46
N LYS A 77 19.18 -1.16 -12.26
CA LYS A 77 19.63 -0.13 -11.30
C LYS A 77 19.14 1.27 -11.68
N SER A 78 19.13 1.60 -12.98
CA SER A 78 18.65 2.89 -13.49
C SER A 78 17.13 3.02 -13.36
N VAL A 79 16.40 1.93 -13.61
CA VAL A 79 14.94 1.89 -13.41
C VAL A 79 14.57 2.12 -11.94
N ALA A 80 15.28 1.47 -11.01
CA ALA A 80 15.05 1.68 -9.59
C ALA A 80 15.36 3.12 -9.15
N GLY A 81 16.50 3.68 -9.59
CA GLY A 81 16.87 5.06 -9.30
C GLY A 81 15.85 6.06 -9.85
N THR A 82 15.46 5.92 -11.12
CA THR A 82 14.48 6.80 -11.76
C THR A 82 13.10 6.70 -11.11
N ALA A 83 12.65 5.49 -10.77
CA ALA A 83 11.37 5.29 -10.08
C ALA A 83 11.37 5.94 -8.68
N LEU A 84 12.44 5.74 -7.91
CA LEU A 84 12.60 6.34 -6.58
C LEU A 84 12.65 7.87 -6.66
N ILE A 85 13.44 8.43 -7.57
CA ILE A 85 13.54 9.89 -7.76
C ILE A 85 12.20 10.45 -8.23
N SER A 86 11.51 9.78 -9.15
CA SER A 86 10.22 10.25 -9.68
C SER A 86 9.15 10.31 -8.59
N ILE A 87 8.96 9.24 -7.82
CA ILE A 87 7.99 9.19 -6.72
C ILE A 87 8.40 10.15 -5.60
N GLY A 88 9.68 10.16 -5.24
CA GLY A 88 10.21 11.02 -4.19
C GLY A 88 10.05 12.49 -4.53
N ALA A 89 10.40 12.89 -5.75
CA ALA A 89 10.27 14.26 -6.22
C ALA A 89 8.80 14.70 -6.33
N SER A 90 7.92 13.89 -6.90
CA SER A 90 6.49 14.23 -7.00
C SER A 90 5.84 14.37 -5.63
N THR A 91 6.19 13.48 -4.69
CA THR A 91 5.70 13.55 -3.30
C THR A 91 6.27 14.76 -2.57
N LEU A 92 7.56 15.07 -2.71
CA LEU A 92 8.18 16.25 -2.12
C LEU A 92 7.55 17.54 -2.65
N ILE A 93 7.35 17.65 -3.96
CA ILE A 93 6.68 18.79 -4.58
C ILE A 93 5.26 18.95 -4.03
N PHE A 94 4.51 17.86 -3.92
CA PHE A 94 3.17 17.88 -3.33
C PHE A 94 3.20 18.38 -1.88
N VAL A 95 4.13 17.89 -1.06
CA VAL A 95 4.28 18.33 0.34
C VAL A 95 4.63 19.81 0.43
N VAL A 96 5.56 20.30 -0.39
CA VAL A 96 5.95 21.72 -0.41
C VAL A 96 4.81 22.63 -0.86
N LEU A 97 3.96 22.18 -1.79
CA LEU A 97 2.80 22.96 -2.26
C LEU A 97 1.60 22.91 -1.29
N ALA A 98 1.49 21.85 -0.48
CA ALA A 98 0.40 21.66 0.46
C ALA A 98 0.66 22.26 1.85
N LEU A 99 1.92 22.61 2.17
CA LEU A 99 2.35 23.32 3.37
C LEU A 99 2.14 24.83 3.23
#